data_AF-K6WJT0-F1
#
_entry.id   AF-K6WJT0-F1
#
_cell.length_a   1.000
_cell.length_b   1.000
_cell.length_c   1.000
_cell.angle_alpha   90.00
_cell.angle_beta   90.00
_cell.angle_gamma   90.00
#
_symmetry.space_group_name_H-M   'P 1'
#
loop_
_entity.id
_entity.type
_entity.pdbx_description
1 polymer ?
#
loop_
_entity_poly.entity_id
_entity_poly.type
_entity_poly.pdbx_seq_one_letter_code
_entity_poly.pdbx_strand_id
1 'polypeptide(L)'
;MLALNTEYGQADPGVIVREVRERGVDVLILLEVSPQLWQALQAGGLGELLPHATGSVGADAGGSIIAAATPLTCPPERADAPRAGCAIRTRPHARGSGSRFDQPIASLSDGTVVRAAHPWPPRPYPARWRAEQADLQRWIEQQHRESRGGPLVVAGDFNSGPVHPAFRELARGLDRAPRRQLPWPRTWPRETVVPPFVAIDHILARGRTADDEAVIAVPGTDHAAVWARLRP
;
A
#
# COMPACT_ATOMS: atom_id res chain seq x y z
N MET A 1 -3.10 7.66 -7.68
CA MET A 1 -2.98 6.71 -6.56
C MET A 1 -1.88 7.18 -5.63
N LEU A 2 -2.06 7.01 -4.31
CA LEU A 2 -1.05 7.30 -3.30
C LEU A 2 -0.92 6.12 -2.35
N ALA A 3 0.31 5.78 -1.95
CA ALA A 3 0.58 4.77 -0.92
C ALA A 3 1.53 5.33 0.15
N LEU A 4 1.28 5.01 1.41
CA LEU A 4 2.06 5.48 2.55
C LEU A 4 2.04 4.46 3.69
N ASN A 5 3.22 4.06 4.18
CA ASN A 5 3.33 3.51 5.53
C ASN A 5 3.26 4.68 6.53
N THR A 6 2.37 4.58 7.52
CA THR A 6 2.05 5.67 8.44
C THR A 6 2.79 5.58 9.78
N GLU A 7 3.71 4.62 9.92
CA GLU A 7 4.49 4.33 11.13
C GLU A 7 3.59 4.23 12.36
N TYR A 8 2.92 3.09 12.56
CA TYR A 8 1.95 2.91 13.66
C TYR A 8 0.86 3.99 13.76
N GLY A 9 0.51 4.62 12.63
CA GLY A 9 -0.48 5.68 12.54
C GLY A 9 -0.03 7.02 13.12
N GLN A 10 1.27 7.32 13.12
CA GLN A 10 1.83 8.59 13.57
C GLN A 10 1.82 9.69 12.49
N ALA A 11 1.69 9.31 11.21
CA ALA A 11 1.68 10.25 10.09
C ALA A 11 0.58 11.34 10.21
N ASP A 12 0.92 12.58 9.84
CA ASP A 12 0.04 13.75 9.93
C ASP A 12 -1.22 13.58 9.04
N PRO A 13 -2.43 13.46 9.63
CA PRO A 13 -3.65 13.24 8.87
C PRO A 13 -4.04 14.45 8.01
N GLY A 14 -3.71 15.67 8.43
CA GLY A 14 -3.99 16.89 7.68
C GLY A 14 -3.16 16.95 6.40
N VAL A 15 -1.88 16.58 6.46
CA VAL A 15 -1.03 16.46 5.28
C VAL A 15 -1.54 15.37 4.35
N ILE A 16 -1.90 14.18 4.87
CA ILE A 16 -2.45 13.09 4.04
C ILE A 16 -3.70 13.56 3.28
N VAL A 17 -4.68 14.15 3.97
CA VAL A 17 -5.92 14.62 3.33
C VAL A 17 -5.64 15.72 2.31
N ARG A 18 -4.72 16.64 2.60
CA ARG A 18 -4.31 17.68 1.65
C ARG A 18 -3.72 17.06 0.38
N GLU A 19 -2.76 16.14 0.49
CA GLU A 19 -2.14 15.49 -0.67
C GLU A 19 -3.16 14.67 -1.48
N VAL A 20 -4.14 14.03 -0.82
CA VAL A 20 -5.25 13.35 -1.50
C VAL A 20 -6.05 14.34 -2.35
N ARG A 21 -6.41 15.49 -1.77
CA ARG A 21 -7.21 16.52 -2.45
C ARG A 21 -6.44 17.19 -3.59
N GLU A 22 -5.25 17.70 -3.31
CA GLU A 22 -4.48 18.52 -4.27
C GLU A 22 -3.97 17.71 -5.47
N ARG A 23 -3.72 16.41 -5.28
CA ARG A 23 -3.24 15.53 -6.36
C ARG A 23 -4.33 14.72 -7.04
N GLY A 24 -5.60 14.90 -6.65
CA GLY A 24 -6.73 14.12 -7.18
C GLY A 24 -6.51 12.62 -7.00
N VAL A 25 -6.21 12.19 -5.77
CA VAL A 25 -5.99 10.78 -5.48
C VAL A 25 -7.33 10.06 -5.46
N ASP A 26 -7.55 9.15 -6.42
CA ASP A 26 -8.78 8.32 -6.44
C ASP A 26 -8.65 7.01 -5.66
N VAL A 27 -7.42 6.59 -5.36
CA VAL A 27 -7.13 5.39 -4.57
C VAL A 27 -5.96 5.68 -3.63
N LEU A 28 -6.19 5.51 -2.33
CA LEU A 28 -5.24 5.68 -1.25
C LEU A 28 -4.97 4.33 -0.58
N ILE A 29 -3.69 4.00 -0.40
CA ILE A 29 -3.24 2.84 0.37
C ILE A 29 -2.50 3.35 1.59
N LEU A 30 -2.95 2.95 2.77
CA LEU A 30 -2.28 3.27 4.03
C LEU A 30 -1.87 1.98 4.72
N LEU A 31 -0.66 1.96 5.28
CA LEU A 31 -0.11 0.84 6.05
C LEU A 31 0.20 1.29 7.48
N GLU A 32 0.28 0.33 8.38
CA GLU A 32 0.41 0.53 9.83
C GLU A 32 -0.67 1.43 10.44
N VAL A 33 -1.89 1.33 9.91
CA VAL A 33 -2.96 2.26 10.26
C VAL A 33 -3.50 1.99 11.66
N SER A 34 -3.39 2.99 12.54
CA SER A 34 -4.03 2.96 13.86
C SER A 34 -5.50 3.34 13.80
N PRO A 35 -6.34 2.87 14.76
CA PRO A 35 -7.72 3.34 14.89
C PRO A 35 -7.81 4.87 15.03
N GLN A 36 -6.87 5.47 15.76
CA GLN A 36 -6.81 6.90 16.01
C GLN A 36 -6.52 7.68 14.73
N LEU A 37 -5.53 7.24 13.93
CA LEU A 37 -5.24 7.87 12.65
C LEU A 37 -6.44 7.78 11.71
N TRP A 38 -7.06 6.62 11.61
CA TRP A 38 -8.24 6.45 10.74
C TRP A 38 -9.38 7.40 11.15
N GLN A 39 -9.67 7.52 12.45
CA GLN A 39 -10.68 8.47 12.93
C GLN A 39 -10.30 9.92 12.60
N ALA A 40 -9.04 10.30 12.77
CA ALA A 40 -8.56 11.65 12.46
C ALA A 40 -8.66 11.97 10.96
N LEU A 41 -8.33 11.01 10.09
CA LEU A 41 -8.50 11.14 8.64
C LEU A 41 -9.97 11.33 8.25
N GLN A 42 -10.88 10.56 8.85
CA GLN A 42 -12.31 10.72 8.63
C GLN A 42 -12.81 12.11 9.07
N ALA A 43 -12.42 12.56 10.27
CA ALA A 43 -12.74 13.90 10.76
C ALA A 43 -12.13 15.01 9.89
N GLY A 44 -11.00 14.75 9.23
CA GLY A 44 -10.35 15.66 8.29
C GLY A 44 -11.02 15.73 6.91
N GLY A 45 -12.08 14.95 6.66
CA GLY A 45 -12.81 14.95 5.39
C GLY A 45 -12.37 13.87 4.40
N LEU A 46 -11.54 12.89 4.82
CA LEU A 46 -11.14 11.79 3.93
C LEU A 46 -12.36 11.00 3.42
N GLY A 47 -13.38 10.80 4.26
CA GLY A 47 -14.59 10.06 3.89
C GLY A 47 -15.42 10.71 2.78
N GLU A 48 -15.29 12.03 2.59
CA GLU A 48 -15.95 12.74 1.47
C GLU A 48 -15.18 12.54 0.15
N LEU A 49 -13.85 12.46 0.24
CA LEU A 49 -12.97 12.26 -0.91
C LEU A 49 -12.92 10.81 -1.37
N LEU A 50 -12.85 9.88 -0.40
CA LEU A 50 -12.65 8.45 -0.60
C LEU A 50 -13.65 7.64 0.26
N PRO A 51 -14.95 7.66 -0.08
CA PRO A 51 -16.01 7.07 0.75
C PRO A 51 -15.99 5.54 0.81
N HIS A 52 -15.26 4.87 -0.08
CA HIS A 52 -15.24 3.41 -0.16
C HIS A 52 -13.92 2.87 0.39
N ALA A 53 -13.97 2.10 1.48
CA ALA A 53 -12.75 1.60 2.10
C ALA A 53 -12.87 0.13 2.54
N THR A 54 -11.73 -0.56 2.55
CA THR A 54 -11.59 -1.94 3.05
C THR A 54 -10.23 -2.14 3.71
N GLY A 55 -10.14 -3.18 4.54
CA GLY A 55 -8.92 -3.56 5.23
C GLY A 55 -9.11 -3.53 6.74
N SER A 56 -8.08 -3.09 7.46
CA SER A 56 -8.12 -3.08 8.90
C SER A 56 -7.24 -2.02 9.54
N VAL A 57 -7.60 -1.67 10.78
CA VAL A 57 -6.82 -0.82 11.68
C VAL A 57 -6.34 -1.63 12.87
N GLY A 58 -5.21 -1.27 13.46
CA GLY A 58 -4.64 -1.95 14.62
C GLY A 58 -3.68 -1.07 15.41
N ALA A 59 -3.48 -1.39 16.69
CA ALA A 59 -2.46 -0.72 17.51
C ALA A 59 -1.03 -1.27 17.28
N ASP A 60 -0.84 -2.09 16.24
CA ASP A 60 0.43 -2.66 15.80
C ASP A 60 0.72 -2.25 14.34
N ALA A 61 1.87 -2.67 13.79
CA ALA A 61 2.23 -2.45 12.37
C ALA A 61 1.34 -3.24 11.38
N GLY A 62 0.29 -3.91 11.87
CA GLY A 62 -0.48 -4.87 11.08
C GLY A 62 -1.67 -4.27 10.33
N GLY A 63 -2.12 -3.06 10.66
CA GLY A 63 -3.28 -2.42 10.02
C GLY A 63 -2.94 -1.92 8.61
N SER A 64 -3.81 -2.18 7.63
CA SER A 64 -3.66 -1.67 6.26
C SER A 64 -5.03 -1.35 5.66
N ILE A 65 -5.14 -0.26 4.90
CA ILE A 65 -6.38 0.20 4.29
C ILE A 65 -6.19 0.44 2.80
N ILE A 66 -7.18 0.05 2.00
CA ILE A 66 -7.43 0.61 0.67
C ILE A 66 -8.67 1.49 0.78
N ALA A 67 -8.55 2.76 0.42
CA ALA A 67 -9.66 3.71 0.29
C ALA A 67 -9.75 4.22 -1.14
N ALA A 68 -10.96 4.41 -1.67
CA ALA A 68 -11.21 4.77 -3.05
C ALA A 68 -12.39 5.73 -3.21
N ALA A 69 -12.31 6.56 -4.26
CA ALA A 69 -13.36 7.48 -4.66
C ALA A 69 -14.57 6.75 -5.29
N THR A 70 -14.33 5.58 -5.89
CA THR A 70 -15.36 4.75 -6.55
C THR A 70 -15.64 3.45 -5.78
N PRO A 71 -16.83 2.85 -5.93
CA PRO A 71 -17.17 1.60 -5.24
C PRO A 71 -16.13 0.49 -5.44
N LEU A 72 -15.79 -0.16 -4.33
CA LEU A 72 -14.89 -1.31 -4.28
C LEU A 72 -15.69 -2.61 -4.31
N THR A 73 -15.13 -3.63 -4.98
CA THR A 73 -15.55 -5.03 -4.78
C THR A 73 -14.48 -5.77 -4.02
N CYS A 74 -14.82 -6.34 -2.88
CA CYS A 74 -13.86 -7.07 -2.04
C CYS A 74 -14.03 -8.58 -2.23
N PRO A 75 -12.94 -9.35 -2.30
CA PRO A 75 -13.03 -10.79 -2.32
C PRO A 75 -13.60 -11.30 -0.99
N PRO A 76 -14.32 -12.43 -0.98
CA PRO A 76 -14.78 -13.02 0.26
C PRO A 76 -13.60 -13.45 1.12
N GLU A 77 -13.72 -13.35 2.45
CA GLU A 77 -12.64 -13.70 3.39
C GLU A 77 -12.20 -15.17 3.26
N ARG A 78 -13.11 -16.04 2.81
CA ARG A 78 -12.89 -17.44 2.43
C ARG A 78 -13.80 -17.79 1.25
N ALA A 79 -13.44 -18.82 0.47
CA ALA A 79 -14.21 -19.23 -0.71
C ALA A 79 -15.67 -19.60 -0.39
N ASP A 80 -15.95 -20.01 0.85
CA ASP A 80 -17.24 -20.43 1.40
C ASP A 80 -17.91 -19.38 2.29
N ALA A 81 -17.25 -18.24 2.54
CA ALA A 81 -17.83 -17.17 3.34
C ALA A 81 -18.90 -16.41 2.53
N PRO A 82 -20.00 -15.96 3.17
CA PRO A 82 -20.90 -14.98 2.56
C PRO A 82 -20.08 -13.79 2.06
N ARG A 83 -20.47 -13.18 0.94
CA ARG A 83 -19.86 -11.92 0.49
C ARG A 83 -20.12 -10.83 1.54
N ALA A 84 -19.21 -10.70 2.49
CA ALA A 84 -19.13 -9.53 3.33
C ALA A 84 -18.78 -8.34 2.41
N GLY A 85 -19.52 -7.24 2.52
CA GLY A 85 -19.18 -6.02 1.83
C GLY A 85 -17.79 -5.52 2.24
N CYS A 86 -17.22 -4.63 1.44
CA CYS A 86 -16.00 -3.92 1.82
C CYS A 86 -16.21 -3.17 3.13
N ALA A 87 -15.33 -3.38 4.11
CA ALA A 87 -15.43 -2.74 5.41
C ALA A 87 -14.05 -2.61 6.06
N ILE A 88 -13.90 -1.62 6.94
CA ILE A 88 -12.76 -1.50 7.84
C ILE A 88 -13.03 -2.33 9.09
N ARG A 89 -12.11 -3.24 9.41
CA ARG A 89 -12.14 -4.04 10.64
C ARG A 89 -11.14 -3.52 11.65
N THR A 90 -11.45 -3.65 12.94
CA THR A 90 -10.45 -3.41 13.99
C THR A 90 -9.78 -4.72 14.34
N ARG A 91 -8.45 -4.77 14.22
CA ARG A 91 -7.65 -5.93 14.60
C ARG A 91 -7.55 -6.01 16.13
N PRO A 92 -7.75 -7.18 16.75
CA PRO A 92 -7.41 -7.36 18.15
C PRO A 92 -5.90 -7.16 18.31
N HIS A 93 -5.50 -6.45 19.38
CA HIS A 93 -4.09 -6.24 19.69
C HIS A 93 -3.42 -7.58 20.01
N ALA A 94 -2.66 -8.11 19.05
CA ALA A 94 -1.85 -9.30 19.26
C ALA A 94 -0.51 -8.87 19.84
N ARG A 95 -0.26 -9.15 21.13
CA ARG A 95 1.07 -8.95 21.72
C ARG A 95 2.04 -9.95 21.08
N GLY A 96 3.04 -9.45 20.36
CA GLY A 96 4.18 -10.25 19.85
C GLY A 96 4.50 -10.02 18.37
N SER A 97 5.76 -10.23 17.98
CA SER A 97 6.32 -10.08 16.61
C SER A 97 5.78 -11.10 15.58
N GLY A 98 4.69 -11.79 15.90
CA GLY A 98 4.06 -12.84 15.09
C GLY A 98 2.81 -12.40 14.33
N SER A 99 2.33 -11.15 14.48
CA SER A 99 1.15 -10.70 13.75
C SER A 99 1.45 -10.67 12.24
N ARG A 100 0.53 -11.18 11.41
CA ARG A 100 0.61 -11.01 9.94
C ARG A 100 0.25 -9.58 9.62
N PHE A 101 1.02 -8.89 8.79
CA PHE A 101 0.64 -7.58 8.29
C PHE A 101 -0.54 -7.75 7.32
N ASP A 102 -1.61 -6.97 7.52
CA ASP A 102 -2.76 -7.03 6.63
C ASP A 102 -2.35 -6.50 5.25
N GLN A 103 -2.87 -7.13 4.21
CA GLN A 103 -2.56 -6.81 2.81
C GLN A 103 -3.86 -6.91 2.01
N PRO A 104 -4.85 -6.03 2.27
CA PRO A 104 -6.16 -6.10 1.66
C PRO A 104 -6.08 -6.08 0.13
N ILE A 105 -7.06 -6.75 -0.47
CA ILE A 105 -7.27 -6.80 -1.92
C ILE A 105 -8.65 -6.23 -2.20
N ALA A 106 -8.76 -5.42 -3.25
CA ALA A 106 -10.04 -4.91 -3.74
C ALA A 106 -9.99 -4.76 -5.26
N SER A 107 -11.14 -4.86 -5.91
CA SER A 107 -11.30 -4.51 -7.33
C SER A 107 -11.96 -3.15 -7.46
N LEU A 108 -11.39 -2.30 -8.31
CA LEU A 108 -11.98 -1.02 -8.71
C LEU A 108 -13.11 -1.24 -9.72
N SER A 109 -13.93 -0.22 -9.94
CA SER A 109 -15.06 -0.28 -10.88
C SER A 109 -14.65 -0.51 -12.35
N ASP A 110 -13.40 -0.18 -12.70
CA ASP A 110 -12.83 -0.41 -14.03
C ASP A 110 -12.17 -1.80 -14.21
N GLY A 111 -12.33 -2.69 -13.21
CA GLY A 111 -11.80 -4.05 -13.24
C GLY A 111 -10.35 -4.18 -12.77
N THR A 112 -9.68 -3.08 -12.39
CA THR A 112 -8.32 -3.14 -11.83
C THR A 112 -8.34 -3.80 -10.46
N VAL A 113 -7.55 -4.87 -10.31
CA VAL A 113 -7.31 -5.50 -9.00
C VAL A 113 -6.21 -4.74 -8.28
N VAL A 114 -6.49 -4.25 -7.07
CA VAL A 114 -5.57 -3.51 -6.21
C VAL A 114 -5.24 -4.35 -4.99
N ARG A 115 -3.95 -4.41 -4.64
CA ARG A 115 -3.48 -5.02 -3.39
C ARG A 115 -2.53 -4.08 -2.64
N ALA A 116 -2.78 -3.89 -1.35
CA ALA A 116 -1.81 -3.26 -0.46
C ALA A 116 -0.65 -4.22 -0.21
N ALA A 117 0.59 -3.76 -0.36
CA ALA A 117 1.79 -4.53 -0.04
C ALA A 117 2.41 -4.04 1.26
N HIS A 118 2.56 -4.98 2.20
CA HIS A 118 3.35 -4.79 3.41
C HIS A 118 3.92 -6.15 3.85
N PRO A 119 4.83 -6.77 3.06
CA PRO A 119 5.52 -7.98 3.50
C PRO A 119 6.44 -7.65 4.68
N TRP A 120 6.70 -8.67 5.49
CA TRP A 120 7.54 -8.60 6.69
C TRP A 120 8.92 -7.99 6.40
N PRO A 121 9.49 -7.13 7.27
CA PRO A 121 10.80 -6.54 7.03
C PRO A 121 11.94 -7.57 6.99
N PRO A 122 13.04 -7.30 6.26
CA PRO A 122 14.18 -8.23 6.13
C PRO A 122 14.89 -8.52 7.46
N ARG A 123 14.69 -7.68 8.48
CA ARG A 123 15.18 -7.86 9.85
C ARG A 123 14.01 -7.78 10.83
N PRO A 124 13.99 -8.60 11.90
CA PRO A 124 15.03 -9.58 12.25
C PRO A 124 14.86 -10.96 11.56
N TYR A 125 13.79 -11.19 10.78
CA TYR A 125 13.44 -12.51 10.24
C TYR A 125 13.54 -12.60 8.71
N PRO A 126 14.75 -12.70 8.13
CA PRO A 126 14.95 -12.65 6.67
C PRO A 126 14.30 -13.83 5.92
N ALA A 127 14.18 -15.00 6.55
CA ALA A 127 13.48 -16.14 5.95
C ALA A 127 11.98 -15.86 5.74
N ARG A 128 11.35 -15.19 6.71
CA ARG A 128 9.95 -14.76 6.62
C ARG A 128 9.77 -13.69 5.56
N TRP A 129 10.64 -12.67 5.53
CA TRP A 129 10.65 -11.66 4.46
C TRP A 129 10.73 -12.32 3.08
N ARG A 130 11.69 -13.23 2.85
CA ARG A 130 11.81 -13.93 1.55
C ARG A 130 10.56 -14.74 1.20
N ALA A 131 9.97 -15.43 2.18
CA ALA A 131 8.75 -16.20 1.96
C ALA A 131 7.59 -15.30 1.55
N GLU A 132 7.40 -14.17 2.23
CA GLU A 132 6.32 -13.22 1.93
C GLU A 132 6.53 -12.46 0.61
N GLN A 133 7.78 -12.17 0.21
CA GLN A 133 8.09 -11.68 -1.16
C GLN A 133 7.69 -12.71 -2.21
N ALA A 134 8.02 -13.99 -2.00
CA ALA A 134 7.69 -15.06 -2.93
C ALA A 134 6.17 -15.33 -2.98
N ASP A 135 5.45 -15.19 -1.86
CA ASP A 135 3.99 -15.25 -1.81
C ASP A 135 3.36 -14.12 -2.63
N LEU A 136 3.87 -12.89 -2.50
CA LEU A 136 3.38 -11.75 -3.26
C LEU A 136 3.64 -11.93 -4.77
N GLN A 137 4.82 -12.43 -5.15
CA GLN A 137 5.13 -12.78 -6.55
C GLN A 137 4.15 -13.83 -7.09
N ARG A 138 3.96 -14.95 -6.37
CA ARG A 138 3.03 -16.02 -6.79
C ARG A 138 1.62 -15.50 -6.99
N TRP A 139 1.17 -14.60 -6.11
CA TRP A 139 -0.14 -13.97 -6.24
C TRP A 139 -0.23 -13.11 -7.52
N ILE A 140 0.78 -12.29 -7.84
CA ILE A 140 0.81 -11.48 -9.07
C ILE A 140 0.72 -12.37 -10.32
N GLU A 141 1.47 -13.48 -10.34
CA GLU A 141 1.48 -14.46 -11.44
C GLU A 141 0.14 -15.20 -11.56
N GLN A 142 -0.46 -15.59 -10.43
CA GLN A 142 -1.79 -16.18 -10.41
C GLN A 142 -2.84 -15.22 -10.97
N GLN A 143 -2.84 -13.96 -10.54
CA GLN A 143 -3.73 -12.94 -11.07
C GLN A 143 -3.53 -12.73 -12.58
N HIS A 144 -2.28 -12.78 -13.06
CA HIS A 144 -2.02 -12.71 -14.50
C HIS A 144 -2.71 -13.84 -15.27
N ARG A 145 -2.63 -15.08 -14.79
CA ARG A 145 -3.26 -16.25 -15.42
C ARG A 145 -4.79 -16.18 -15.37
N GLU A 146 -5.35 -15.87 -14.21
CA GLU A 146 -6.81 -15.87 -13.98
C GLU A 146 -7.52 -14.73 -14.72
N SER A 147 -6.91 -13.54 -14.76
CA SER A 147 -7.48 -12.37 -15.44
C SER A 147 -7.09 -12.26 -16.92
N ARG A 148 -6.41 -13.26 -17.49
CA ARG A 148 -5.81 -13.21 -18.85
C ARG A 148 -4.99 -11.94 -19.09
N GLY A 149 -4.22 -11.52 -18.09
CA GLY A 149 -3.40 -10.32 -18.13
C GLY A 149 -4.13 -9.00 -17.83
N GLY A 150 -5.31 -9.06 -17.21
CA GLY A 150 -6.06 -7.88 -16.79
C GLY A 150 -5.29 -6.91 -15.87
N PRO A 151 -5.79 -5.66 -15.75
CA PRO A 151 -5.11 -4.59 -15.03
C PRO A 151 -4.98 -4.89 -13.54
N LEU A 152 -3.81 -4.58 -12.99
CA LEU A 152 -3.47 -4.87 -11.61
C LEU A 152 -2.55 -3.79 -11.05
N VAL A 153 -2.74 -3.45 -9.78
CA VAL A 153 -1.84 -2.56 -9.05
C VAL A 153 -1.50 -3.16 -7.69
N VAL A 154 -0.22 -3.20 -7.35
CA VAL A 154 0.26 -3.54 -6.01
C VAL A 154 1.05 -2.36 -5.49
N ALA A 155 0.67 -1.83 -4.33
CA ALA A 155 1.29 -0.61 -3.82
C ALA A 155 1.40 -0.59 -2.30
N GLY A 156 2.44 0.05 -1.79
CA GLY A 156 2.77 0.08 -0.36
C GLY A 156 4.27 0.01 -0.11
N ASP A 157 4.63 -0.32 1.13
CA ASP A 157 5.99 -0.63 1.57
C ASP A 157 6.28 -2.11 1.27
N PHE A 158 7.14 -2.36 0.29
CA PHE A 158 7.56 -3.70 -0.09
C PHE A 158 8.68 -4.24 0.80
N ASN A 159 9.19 -3.47 1.77
CA ASN A 159 10.36 -3.82 2.57
C ASN A 159 11.55 -4.31 1.71
N SER A 160 11.59 -3.85 0.45
CA SER A 160 12.50 -4.28 -0.60
C SER A 160 12.37 -3.33 -1.80
N GLY A 161 13.39 -3.33 -2.66
CA GLY A 161 13.49 -2.41 -3.79
C GLY A 161 14.49 -2.92 -4.83
N PRO A 162 14.82 -2.14 -5.87
CA PRO A 162 15.56 -2.62 -7.06
C PRO A 162 16.89 -3.32 -6.80
N VAL A 163 17.55 -3.02 -5.67
CA VAL A 163 18.81 -3.66 -5.27
C VAL A 163 18.60 -5.13 -4.84
N HIS A 164 17.40 -5.50 -4.40
CA HIS A 164 17.05 -6.84 -3.95
C HIS A 164 16.62 -7.74 -5.13
N PRO A 165 17.22 -8.94 -5.31
CA PRO A 165 16.80 -9.89 -6.35
C PRO A 165 15.31 -10.26 -6.25
N ALA A 166 14.81 -10.49 -5.03
CA ALA A 166 13.40 -10.83 -4.80
C ALA A 166 12.43 -9.76 -5.31
N PHE A 167 12.78 -8.48 -5.15
CA PHE A 167 11.95 -7.39 -5.67
C PHE A 167 12.01 -7.31 -7.19
N ARG A 168 13.19 -7.49 -7.81
CA ARG A 168 13.32 -7.49 -9.28
C ARG A 168 12.52 -8.61 -9.93
N GLU A 169 12.51 -9.77 -9.30
CA GLU A 169 11.71 -10.93 -9.70
C GLU A 169 10.21 -10.59 -9.65
N LEU A 170 9.76 -10.08 -8.49
CA LEU A 170 8.38 -9.70 -8.22
C LEU A 170 7.87 -8.58 -9.15
N ALA A 171 8.70 -7.58 -9.43
CA ALA A 171 8.36 -6.42 -10.26
C ALA A 171 8.51 -6.68 -11.77
N ARG A 172 8.92 -7.88 -12.18
CA ARG A 172 9.17 -8.19 -13.59
C ARG A 172 7.91 -8.00 -14.43
N GLY A 173 8.02 -7.20 -15.49
CA GLY A 173 6.93 -6.94 -16.41
C GLY A 173 5.85 -6.00 -15.87
N LEU A 174 6.10 -5.34 -14.73
CA LEU A 174 5.24 -4.32 -14.15
C LEU A 174 5.86 -2.93 -14.37
N ASP A 175 5.05 -1.91 -14.66
CA ASP A 175 5.47 -0.52 -14.56
C ASP A 175 5.65 -0.17 -13.08
N ARG A 176 6.76 0.49 -12.76
CA ARG A 176 7.10 0.86 -11.38
C ARG A 176 7.12 2.37 -11.22
N ALA A 177 6.51 2.83 -10.14
CA ALA A 177 6.60 4.19 -9.65
C ALA A 177 6.94 4.18 -8.14
N PRO A 178 7.69 5.17 -7.62
CA PRO A 178 8.43 6.17 -8.38
C PRO A 178 9.66 5.56 -9.08
N ARG A 179 10.01 6.04 -10.28
CA ARG A 179 11.27 5.67 -10.99
C ARG A 179 12.11 6.88 -11.42
N ARG A 180 11.51 8.08 -11.54
CA ARG A 180 12.08 9.34 -12.04
C ARG A 180 12.37 10.26 -10.85
N GLN A 181 13.48 10.00 -10.16
CA GLN A 181 14.07 10.96 -9.22
C GLN A 181 15.58 10.88 -9.36
N LEU A 182 16.26 12.03 -9.28
CA LEU A 182 17.72 12.09 -9.34
C LEU A 182 18.33 12.13 -7.93
N PRO A 183 19.40 11.37 -7.66
CA PRO A 183 19.96 10.29 -8.50
C PRO A 183 19.10 9.01 -8.52
N TRP A 184 18.25 8.77 -7.52
CA TRP A 184 17.20 7.75 -7.50
C TRP A 184 16.11 8.12 -6.47
N PRO A 185 14.91 7.49 -6.50
CA PRO A 185 13.89 7.69 -5.48
C PRO A 185 14.34 7.23 -4.09
N ARG A 186 14.04 7.98 -3.04
CA ARG A 186 14.37 7.62 -1.65
C ARG A 186 13.17 7.84 -0.75
N THR A 187 12.63 6.75 -0.21
CA THR A 187 11.41 6.75 0.60
C THR A 187 11.71 6.52 2.07
N TRP A 188 12.82 5.86 2.40
CA TRP A 188 13.18 5.51 3.77
C TRP A 188 14.71 5.63 4.03
N PRO A 189 15.15 5.94 5.27
CA PRO A 189 14.34 6.41 6.39
C PRO A 189 14.03 7.91 6.31
N ARG A 190 12.88 8.33 6.84
CA ARG A 190 12.52 9.72 7.14
C ARG A 190 12.57 9.95 8.65
N GLU A 191 12.58 11.22 9.06
CA GLU A 191 12.55 11.65 10.47
C GLU A 191 13.65 11.05 11.38
N THR A 192 14.75 10.57 10.78
CA THR A 192 15.95 10.15 11.49
C THR A 192 17.15 11.03 11.14
N VAL A 193 18.23 10.90 11.91
CA VAL A 193 19.51 11.55 11.61
C VAL A 193 20.18 11.04 10.33
N VAL A 194 19.77 9.86 9.84
CA VAL A 194 20.28 9.27 8.61
C VAL A 194 19.42 9.80 7.45
N PRO A 195 20.01 10.45 6.43
CA PRO A 195 19.23 10.93 5.30
C PRO A 195 18.60 9.75 4.54
N PRO A 196 17.42 9.92 3.91
CA PRO A 196 16.77 8.85 3.17
C PRO A 196 17.71 8.30 2.09
N PHE A 197 17.80 6.98 1.94
CA PHE A 197 18.75 6.36 1.01
C PHE A 197 18.19 5.14 0.26
N VAL A 198 17.10 4.53 0.73
CA VAL A 198 16.47 3.37 0.10
C VAL A 198 15.09 3.75 -0.43
N ALA A 199 14.69 3.15 -1.56
CA ALA A 199 13.30 3.07 -1.97
C ALA A 199 12.78 1.67 -1.63
N ILE A 200 11.88 1.60 -0.66
CA ILE A 200 11.15 0.39 -0.29
C ILE A 200 9.64 0.54 -0.55
N ASP A 201 9.16 1.77 -0.71
CA ASP A 201 7.79 2.08 -1.03
C ASP A 201 7.61 2.21 -2.55
N HIS A 202 6.64 1.48 -3.09
CA HIS A 202 6.44 1.39 -4.54
C HIS A 202 4.96 1.29 -4.91
N ILE A 203 4.68 1.66 -6.16
CA ILE A 203 3.46 1.34 -6.90
C ILE A 203 3.92 0.50 -8.11
N LEU A 204 3.46 -0.74 -8.20
CA LEU A 204 3.71 -1.67 -9.29
C LEU A 204 2.41 -1.89 -10.06
N ALA A 205 2.43 -1.73 -11.38
CA ALA A 205 1.23 -1.77 -12.19
C ALA A 205 1.37 -2.67 -13.43
N ARG A 206 0.31 -3.41 -13.76
CA ARG A 206 0.14 -4.16 -15.02
C ARG A 206 -1.06 -3.59 -15.76
N GLY A 207 -0.95 -3.48 -17.09
CA GLY A 207 -2.02 -2.91 -17.92
C GLY A 207 -2.30 -1.44 -17.61
N ARG A 208 -1.35 -0.78 -16.93
CA ARG A 208 -1.32 0.64 -16.62
C ARG A 208 0.12 1.12 -16.56
N THR A 209 0.33 2.40 -16.85
CA THR A 209 1.65 3.04 -16.77
C THR A 209 1.58 4.34 -15.98
N ALA A 210 2.59 4.60 -15.15
CA ALA A 210 2.76 5.87 -14.48
C ALA A 210 3.34 6.90 -15.46
N ASP A 211 2.55 7.93 -15.76
CA ASP A 211 2.94 9.07 -16.60
C ASP A 211 3.41 10.27 -15.75
N ASP A 212 3.15 10.24 -14.45
CA ASP A 212 3.58 11.21 -13.46
C ASP A 212 3.72 10.52 -12.10
N GLU A 213 4.67 10.98 -11.29
CA GLU A 213 5.02 10.33 -10.03
C GLU A 213 5.77 11.26 -9.08
N ALA A 214 5.61 11.03 -7.78
CA ALA A 214 6.24 11.84 -6.74
C ALA A 214 6.58 11.01 -5.51
N VAL A 215 7.63 11.45 -4.80
CA VAL A 215 7.94 11.04 -3.44
C VAL A 215 7.64 12.23 -2.55
N ILE A 216 6.78 12.05 -1.55
CA ILE A 216 6.21 13.13 -0.75
C ILE A 216 6.59 12.92 0.71
N ALA A 217 7.14 13.95 1.35
CA ALA A 217 7.38 13.91 2.78
C ALA A 217 6.06 14.13 3.53
N VAL A 218 5.77 13.27 4.49
CA VAL A 218 4.62 13.40 5.39
C VAL A 218 5.18 13.42 6.82
N PRO A 219 4.92 14.48 7.61
CA PRO A 219 5.41 14.55 8.98
C PRO A 219 4.83 13.44 9.86
N GLY A 220 5.58 13.02 10.87
CA GLY A 220 5.19 12.00 11.84
C GLY A 220 5.35 10.56 11.35
N THR A 221 6.06 10.33 10.24
CA THR A 221 6.37 8.97 9.78
C THR A 221 7.78 8.87 9.20
N ASP A 222 8.43 7.74 9.44
CA ASP A 222 9.72 7.36 8.88
C ASP A 222 9.66 6.94 7.39
N HIS A 223 8.49 6.98 6.76
CA HIS A 223 8.31 6.74 5.33
C HIS A 223 7.90 8.00 4.56
N ALA A 224 8.35 8.09 3.30
CA ALA A 224 7.76 9.01 2.34
C ALA A 224 6.55 8.36 1.68
N ALA A 225 5.49 9.13 1.45
CA ALA A 225 4.42 8.69 0.56
C ALA A 225 4.94 8.59 -0.88
N VAL A 226 4.45 7.60 -1.61
CA VAL A 226 4.64 7.49 -3.05
C VAL A 226 3.32 7.77 -3.76
N TRP A 227 3.37 8.62 -4.77
CA TRP A 227 2.23 8.96 -5.59
C TRP A 227 2.53 8.67 -7.05
N ALA A 228 1.52 8.20 -7.78
CA ALA A 228 1.57 8.07 -9.22
C ALA A 228 0.21 8.31 -9.86
N ARG A 229 0.24 8.94 -11.03
CA ARG A 229 -0.90 9.03 -11.94
C ARG A 229 -0.80 7.89 -12.94
N LEU A 230 -1.72 6.94 -12.85
CA LEU A 230 -1.72 5.73 -13.67
C LEU A 230 -2.70 5.88 -14.85
N ARG A 231 -2.21 5.66 -16.06
CA ARG A 231 -3.00 5.61 -17.30
C ARG A 231 -3.11 4.17 -17.79
N PRO A 232 -4.20 3.78 -18.50
CA PRO A 232 -4.26 2.52 -19.24
C PRO A 232 -3.08 2.33 -20.20
#